data_AF-A0A7X9XEX3-F1
#
_entry.id   AF-A0A7X9XEX3-F1
#
_cell.length_a   1.000
_cell.length_b   1.000
_cell.length_c   1.000
_cell.angle_alpha   90.00
_cell.angle_beta   90.00
_cell.angle_gamma   90.00
#
_symmetry.space_group_name_H-M   'P 1'
#
loop_
_entity.id
_entity.type
_entity.pdbx_description
1 polymer ?
#
loop_
_entity_poly.entity_id
_entity_poly.type
_entity_poly.pdbx_seq_one_letter_code
_entity_poly.pdbx_strand_id
1 'polypeptide(L)'
;MCNFDKELLYSYVDETIGELEKIFVEEHLKYCTRCQNELREIRDFDKKLEELNYDDIVIPNRLFIISEQVVENCISKIENEQVSIQYSNYKEGLKVMLGIAKEGYRQIYDNPYGKKVGEKLNKYSNLIKKQAKKVCRKKLSKTRVVNTKLMKTLKVV
;
A
#
# COMPACT_ATOMS: atom_id res chain seq x y z
N MET A 1 28.79 50.78 -0.08
CA MET A 1 27.69 49.78 -0.16
C MET A 1 27.94 48.74 0.91
N CYS A 2 26.97 48.48 1.78
CA CYS A 2 27.05 47.41 2.77
C CYS A 2 26.48 46.12 2.16
N ASN A 3 27.23 45.02 2.25
CA ASN A 3 26.87 43.67 1.79
C ASN A 3 26.74 42.70 2.98
N PHE A 4 26.43 43.23 4.18
CA PHE A 4 26.20 42.39 5.35
C PHE A 4 24.93 41.56 5.14
N ASP A 5 24.98 40.31 5.59
CA ASP A 5 23.85 39.40 5.49
C ASP A 5 22.69 39.89 6.36
N LYS A 6 21.54 40.11 5.73
CA LYS A 6 20.36 40.65 6.40
C LYS A 6 19.67 39.61 7.26
N GLU A 7 19.80 38.33 6.93
CA GLU A 7 19.23 37.25 7.75
C GLU A 7 19.81 37.28 9.17
N LEU A 8 21.09 37.62 9.31
CA LEU A 8 21.73 37.77 10.61
C LEU A 8 21.13 38.92 11.44
N LEU A 9 20.62 39.99 10.82
CA LEU A 9 19.96 41.07 11.55
C LEU A 9 18.60 40.61 12.12
N TYR A 10 17.82 39.84 11.35
CA TYR A 10 16.55 39.28 11.83
C TYR A 10 16.79 38.28 12.96
N SER A 11 17.70 37.32 12.77
CA SER A 11 18.06 36.34 13.80
C SER A 11 18.62 37.01 15.07
N TYR A 12 19.26 38.17 14.93
CA TYR A 12 19.74 38.97 16.07
C TYR A 12 18.59 39.66 16.82
N VAL A 13 17.53 40.10 16.14
CA VAL A 13 16.32 40.65 16.78
C VAL A 13 15.52 39.54 17.47
N ASP A 14 15.37 38.40 16.82
CA ASP A 14 14.60 37.24 17.32
C ASP A 14 15.33 36.46 18.43
N GLU A 15 16.54 36.88 18.82
CA GLU A 15 17.41 36.20 19.79
C GLU A 15 17.75 34.73 19.42
N THR A 16 17.64 34.39 18.13
CA THR A 16 17.94 33.03 17.60
C THR A 16 19.33 32.91 16.98
N ILE A 17 20.09 34.00 16.94
CA ILE A 17 21.46 34.04 16.40
C ILE A 17 22.45 33.25 17.26
N GLY A 18 23.39 32.55 16.61
CA GLY A 18 24.48 31.86 17.29
C GLY A 18 25.49 32.83 17.94
N GLU A 19 26.24 32.34 18.94
CA GLU A 19 27.17 33.16 19.73
C GLU A 19 28.28 33.80 18.87
N LEU A 20 28.78 33.08 17.86
CA LEU A 20 29.81 33.58 16.95
C LEU A 20 29.25 34.65 16.03
N GLU A 21 28.11 34.38 15.40
CA GLU A 21 27.44 35.31 14.49
C GLU A 21 27.01 36.60 15.22
N LYS A 22 26.62 36.49 16.48
CA LYS A 22 26.29 37.63 17.35
C LYS A 22 27.46 38.61 17.46
N ILE A 23 28.67 38.11 17.70
CA ILE A 23 29.88 38.95 17.79
C ILE A 23 30.11 39.69 16.46
N PHE A 24 29.93 39.02 15.33
CA PHE A 24 30.09 39.63 14.01
C PHE A 24 29.04 40.72 13.75
N VAL A 25 27.77 40.48 14.11
CA VAL A 25 26.70 41.49 14.01
C VAL A 25 27.02 42.70 14.89
N GLU A 26 27.41 42.48 16.14
CA GLU A 26 27.71 43.57 17.09
C GLU A 26 28.90 44.43 16.64
N GLU A 27 29.97 43.80 16.15
CA GLU A 27 31.10 44.53 15.56
C GLU A 27 30.68 45.27 14.29
N HIS A 28 29.89 44.67 13.40
CA HIS A 28 29.41 45.33 12.19
C HIS A 28 28.54 46.55 12.50
N LEU A 29 27.64 46.42 13.48
CA LEU A 29 26.74 47.49 13.91
C LEU A 29 27.48 48.68 14.50
N LYS A 30 28.69 48.53 15.04
CA LYS A 30 29.48 49.69 15.53
C LYS A 30 29.84 50.66 14.41
N TYR A 31 30.06 50.16 13.20
CA TYR A 31 30.61 50.95 12.08
C TYR A 31 29.61 51.19 10.94
N CYS A 32 28.55 50.38 10.82
CA CYS A 32 27.60 50.49 9.72
C CYS A 32 26.29 51.18 10.13
N THR A 33 26.15 52.46 9.80
CA THR A 33 24.92 53.24 10.05
C THR A 33 23.69 52.72 9.30
N ARG A 34 23.89 52.11 8.12
CA ARG A 34 22.79 51.52 7.35
C ARG A 34 22.17 50.32 8.09
N CYS A 35 23.00 49.38 8.55
CA CYS A 35 22.52 48.20 9.27
C CYS A 35 21.95 48.56 10.65
N GLN A 36 22.45 49.62 11.30
CA GLN A 36 21.82 50.18 12.50
C GLN A 36 20.40 50.68 12.25
N ASN A 37 20.18 51.40 11.14
CA ASN A 37 18.85 51.90 10.78
C ASN A 37 17.91 50.75 10.41
N GLU A 38 18.37 49.79 9.61
CA GLU A 38 17.57 48.60 9.26
C GLU A 38 17.19 47.80 10.52
N LEU A 39 18.11 47.60 11.47
CA LEU A 39 17.81 46.94 12.75
C LEU A 39 16.75 47.69 13.56
N ARG A 40 16.80 49.03 13.57
CA ARG A 40 15.79 49.85 14.23
C ARG A 40 14.42 49.69 13.57
N GLU A 41 14.38 49.71 12.25
CA GLU A 41 13.14 49.51 11.49
C GLU A 41 12.50 48.16 11.81
N ILE A 42 13.28 47.07 11.84
CA ILE A 42 12.78 45.73 12.20
C ILE A 42 12.13 45.77 13.59
N ARG A 43 12.84 46.29 14.61
CA ARG A 43 12.30 46.39 15.98
C ARG A 43 11.07 47.28 16.09
N ASP A 44 11.04 48.37 15.33
CA ASP A 44 9.89 49.28 15.30
C ASP A 44 8.67 48.60 14.64
N PHE A 45 8.88 47.72 13.66
CA PHE A 45 7.82 46.90 13.06
C PHE A 45 7.30 45.86 14.06
N ASP A 46 8.17 45.13 14.74
CA ASP A 46 7.75 44.12 15.73
C ASP A 46 6.94 44.77 16.85
N LYS A 47 7.42 45.91 17.36
CA LYS A 47 6.69 46.67 18.37
C LYS A 47 5.32 47.12 17.89
N LYS A 48 5.21 47.58 16.63
CA LYS A 48 3.91 47.96 16.06
C LYS A 48 2.99 46.75 15.91
N LEU A 49 3.52 45.57 15.59
CA LEU A 49 2.76 44.33 15.50
C LEU A 49 2.30 43.84 16.89
N GLU A 50 3.09 44.07 17.93
CA GLU A 50 2.68 43.82 19.32
C GLU A 50 1.63 44.82 19.81
N GLU A 51 1.71 46.08 19.37
CA GLU A 51 0.72 47.12 19.64
C GLU A 51 -0.60 46.89 18.87
N LEU A 52 -0.62 46.01 17.86
CA LEU A 52 -1.87 45.57 17.24
C LEU A 52 -2.63 44.69 18.23
N ASN A 53 -3.66 45.28 18.84
CA ASN A 53 -4.58 44.55 19.69
C ASN A 53 -5.47 43.65 18.81
N TYR A 54 -5.07 42.38 18.67
CA TYR A 54 -5.79 41.41 17.84
C TYR A 54 -7.26 41.21 18.27
N ASP A 55 -7.58 41.57 19.52
CA ASP A 55 -8.95 41.55 20.06
C ASP A 55 -9.88 42.57 19.39
N ASP A 56 -9.33 43.65 18.82
CA ASP A 56 -10.11 44.66 18.08
C ASP A 56 -10.38 44.24 16.62
N ILE A 57 -9.77 43.15 16.15
CA ILE A 57 -9.95 42.64 14.80
C ILE A 57 -11.23 41.79 14.75
N VAL A 58 -12.35 42.44 14.43
CA VAL A 58 -13.61 41.75 14.18
C VAL A 58 -13.54 41.01 12.84
N ILE A 59 -13.33 39.69 12.90
CA ILE A 59 -13.39 38.84 11.71
C ILE A 59 -14.85 38.77 11.24
N PRO A 60 -15.17 39.17 10.00
CA PRO A 60 -16.52 39.07 9.49
C PRO A 60 -16.99 37.62 9.48
N ASN A 61 -18.19 37.34 10.00
CA ASN A 61 -18.78 35.99 10.03
C ASN A 61 -18.73 35.27 8.68
N ARG A 62 -18.92 36.01 7.58
CA ARG A 62 -18.85 35.45 6.23
C ARG A 62 -17.45 34.90 5.90
N LEU A 63 -16.39 35.57 6.33
CA LEU A 63 -15.02 35.13 6.10
C LEU A 63 -14.71 33.87 6.93
N PHE A 64 -15.18 33.85 8.19
CA PHE A 64 -15.10 32.66 9.05
C PHE A 64 -15.77 31.45 8.39
N ILE A 65 -17.03 31.60 7.94
CA ILE A 65 -17.78 30.53 7.27
C ILE A 65 -17.05 30.04 6.01
N ILE A 66 -16.54 30.95 5.18
CA ILE A 66 -15.78 30.56 3.98
C ILE A 66 -14.51 29.77 4.38
N SER A 67 -13.80 30.22 5.41
CA SER A 67 -12.59 29.53 5.86
C SER A 67 -12.88 28.12 6.36
N GLU A 68 -13.96 27.95 7.13
CA GLU A 68 -14.41 26.66 7.65
C GLU A 68 -14.80 25.72 6.49
N GLN A 69 -15.58 26.21 5.53
CA GLN A 69 -15.96 25.45 4.34
C GLN A 69 -14.77 25.04 3.48
N VAL A 70 -13.74 25.88 3.36
CA VAL A 70 -12.52 25.53 2.62
C VAL A 70 -11.78 24.41 3.33
N VAL A 71 -11.66 24.49 4.66
CA VAL A 71 -11.01 23.45 5.47
C VAL A 71 -11.76 22.12 5.34
N GLU A 72 -13.08 22.11 5.51
CA GLU A 72 -13.92 20.91 5.38
C GLU A 72 -13.81 20.27 3.99
N ASN A 73 -13.82 21.09 2.93
CA ASN A 73 -13.67 20.60 1.56
C ASN A 73 -12.29 19.95 1.33
N CYS A 74 -11.23 20.52 1.89
CA CYS A 74 -9.89 19.96 1.80
C CYS A 74 -9.80 18.62 2.53
N ILE A 75 -10.33 18.53 3.76
CA ILE A 75 -10.38 17.29 4.54
C ILE A 75 -11.15 16.21 3.78
N SER A 76 -12.35 16.55 3.29
CA SER A 76 -13.20 15.63 2.55
C SER A 76 -12.52 15.07 1.29
N LYS A 77 -11.73 15.89 0.58
CA LYS A 77 -10.98 15.42 -0.59
C LYS A 77 -9.91 14.40 -0.21
N ILE A 78 -9.15 14.68 0.87
CA ILE A 78 -8.10 13.77 1.36
C ILE A 78 -8.71 12.43 1.77
N GLU A 79 -9.83 12.43 2.49
CA GLU A 79 -10.50 11.21 2.92
C GLU A 79 -11.00 10.39 1.72
N ASN A 80 -11.62 11.04 0.72
CA ASN A 80 -12.08 10.36 -0.48
C ASN A 80 -10.93 9.76 -1.31
N GLU A 81 -9.79 10.45 -1.40
CA GLU A 81 -8.59 9.91 -2.04
C GLU A 81 -8.04 8.69 -1.30
N GLN A 82 -8.01 8.73 0.05
CA GLN A 82 -7.59 7.58 0.85
C GLN A 82 -8.50 6.36 0.64
N VAL A 83 -9.82 6.55 0.62
CA VAL A 83 -10.78 5.46 0.34
C VAL A 83 -10.55 4.88 -1.06
N SER A 84 -10.31 5.72 -2.06
CA SER A 84 -10.01 5.28 -3.44
C SER A 84 -8.72 4.43 -3.51
N ILE A 85 -7.66 4.87 -2.83
CA ILE A 85 -6.38 4.14 -2.76
C ILE A 85 -6.57 2.79 -2.04
N GLN A 86 -7.28 2.77 -0.91
CA GLN A 86 -7.56 1.53 -0.18
C GLN A 86 -8.32 0.52 -1.05
N TYR A 87 -9.35 0.97 -1.76
CA TYR A 87 -10.11 0.12 -2.67
C TYR A 87 -9.24 -0.42 -3.81
N SER A 88 -8.40 0.42 -4.42
CA SER A 88 -7.47 0.01 -5.48
C SER A 88 -6.50 -1.07 -4.99
N ASN A 89 -5.90 -0.86 -3.82
CA ASN A 89 -4.98 -1.82 -3.20
C ASN A 89 -5.67 -3.15 -2.90
N TYR A 90 -6.89 -3.12 -2.36
CA TYR A 90 -7.67 -4.32 -2.10
C TYR A 90 -7.98 -5.10 -3.39
N LYS A 91 -8.41 -4.39 -4.43
CA LYS A 91 -8.68 -4.98 -5.75
C LYS A 91 -7.45 -5.64 -6.34
N GLU A 92 -6.29 -5.00 -6.25
CA GLU A 92 -5.04 -5.57 -6.77
C GLU A 92 -4.56 -6.77 -5.92
N GLY A 93 -4.68 -6.67 -4.60
CA GLY A 93 -4.40 -7.80 -3.69
C GLY A 93 -5.25 -9.04 -4.01
N LEU A 94 -6.55 -8.86 -4.30
CA LEU A 94 -7.41 -9.95 -4.73
C LEU A 94 -6.95 -10.60 -6.03
N LYS A 95 -6.49 -9.82 -7.03
CA LYS A 95 -5.96 -10.38 -8.27
C LYS A 95 -4.72 -11.22 -8.03
N VAL A 96 -3.79 -10.73 -7.20
CA VAL A 96 -2.57 -11.46 -6.85
C VAL A 96 -2.91 -12.77 -6.14
N MET A 97 -3.80 -12.73 -5.14
CA MET A 97 -4.25 -13.94 -4.44
C MET A 97 -4.90 -14.95 -5.39
N LEU A 98 -5.73 -14.49 -6.33
CA LEU A 98 -6.33 -15.36 -7.34
C LEU A 98 -5.27 -15.98 -8.26
N GLY A 99 -4.24 -15.23 -8.62
CA GLY A 99 -3.09 -15.70 -9.40
C GLY A 99 -2.34 -16.82 -8.68
N ILE A 100 -1.97 -16.58 -7.42
CA ILE A 100 -1.29 -17.56 -6.56
C ILE A 100 -2.13 -18.82 -6.39
N ALA A 101 -3.43 -18.68 -6.12
CA ALA A 101 -4.33 -19.81 -5.99
C ALA A 101 -4.36 -20.67 -7.27
N LYS A 102 -4.50 -20.04 -8.44
CA LYS A 102 -4.48 -20.74 -9.74
C LYS A 102 -3.15 -21.45 -10.00
N GLU A 103 -2.04 -20.84 -9.60
CA GLU A 103 -0.72 -21.41 -9.77
C GLU A 103 -0.50 -22.61 -8.83
N GLY A 104 -0.88 -22.48 -7.55
CA GLY A 104 -0.89 -23.58 -6.60
C GLY A 104 -1.75 -24.76 -7.07
N TYR A 105 -2.94 -24.50 -7.60
CA TYR A 105 -3.77 -25.54 -8.21
C TYR A 105 -3.07 -26.22 -9.39
N ARG A 106 -2.41 -25.46 -10.28
CA ARG A 106 -1.64 -26.04 -11.40
C ARG A 106 -0.54 -26.97 -10.92
N GLN A 107 0.21 -26.57 -9.89
CA GLN A 107 1.29 -27.41 -9.34
C GLN A 107 0.78 -28.77 -8.82
N ILE A 108 -0.44 -28.83 -8.28
CA ILE A 108 -1.06 -30.09 -7.85
C ILE A 108 -1.36 -30.99 -9.05
N TYR A 109 -1.93 -30.45 -10.13
CA TYR A 109 -2.30 -31.22 -11.33
C TYR A 109 -1.10 -31.61 -12.20
N ASP A 110 -0.12 -30.71 -12.33
CA ASP A 110 1.08 -30.93 -13.12
C ASP A 110 2.19 -31.65 -12.34
N ASN A 111 1.91 -32.10 -11.12
CA ASN A 111 2.84 -32.87 -10.31
C ASN A 111 3.26 -34.17 -11.04
N PRO A 112 4.55 -34.31 -11.44
CA PRO A 112 5.03 -35.47 -12.20
C PRO A 112 4.97 -36.76 -11.39
N TYR A 113 5.00 -36.69 -10.05
CA TYR A 113 4.84 -37.84 -9.19
C TYR A 113 3.39 -38.35 -9.17
N GLY A 114 2.40 -37.44 -9.21
CA GLY A 114 0.98 -37.79 -9.27
C GLY A 114 0.64 -38.61 -10.53
N LYS A 115 1.12 -38.16 -11.70
CA LYS A 115 0.96 -38.89 -12.97
C LYS A 115 1.60 -40.28 -12.91
N LYS A 116 2.86 -40.37 -12.45
CA LYS A 116 3.58 -41.66 -12.31
C LYS A 116 2.90 -42.63 -11.34
N VAL A 117 2.35 -42.13 -10.23
CA VAL A 117 1.61 -42.95 -9.25
C VAL A 117 0.29 -43.45 -9.86
N GLY A 118 -0.45 -42.58 -10.55
CA GLY A 118 -1.69 -42.94 -11.25
C GLY A 118 -1.49 -44.02 -12.32
N GLU A 119 -0.44 -43.91 -13.14
CA GLU A 119 -0.08 -44.91 -14.14
C GLU A 119 0.22 -46.28 -13.52
N LYS A 120 1.02 -46.31 -12.44
CA LYS A 120 1.32 -47.55 -11.70
C LYS A 120 0.05 -48.17 -11.12
N LEU A 121 -0.79 -47.38 -10.45
CA LEU A 121 -2.06 -47.83 -9.88
C LEU A 121 -2.99 -48.42 -10.96
N ASN A 122 -3.09 -47.78 -12.12
CA ASN A 122 -3.86 -48.28 -13.25
C ASN A 122 -3.31 -49.62 -13.78
N LYS A 123 -1.99 -49.77 -13.86
CA LYS A 123 -1.35 -51.03 -14.25
C LYS A 123 -1.69 -52.16 -13.27
N TYR A 124 -1.60 -51.92 -11.97
CA TYR A 124 -1.98 -52.92 -10.95
C TYR A 124 -3.48 -53.23 -10.98
N SER A 125 -4.34 -52.23 -11.09
CA SER A 125 -5.80 -52.40 -11.22
C SER A 125 -6.15 -53.28 -12.43
N ASN A 126 -5.51 -53.06 -13.58
CA ASN A 126 -5.71 -53.86 -14.78
C ASN A 126 -5.23 -55.31 -14.61
N LEU A 127 -4.11 -55.54 -13.91
CA LEU A 127 -3.64 -56.88 -13.57
C LEU A 127 -4.65 -57.62 -12.68
N ILE A 128 -5.15 -56.95 -11.63
CA ILE A 128 -6.18 -57.50 -10.73
C ILE A 128 -7.46 -57.81 -11.51
N LYS A 129 -7.95 -56.89 -12.35
CA LYS A 129 -9.12 -57.12 -13.22
C LYS A 129 -8.92 -58.32 -14.14
N LYS A 130 -7.73 -58.49 -14.73
CA LYS A 130 -7.40 -59.62 -15.61
C LYS A 130 -7.37 -60.94 -14.84
N GLN A 131 -6.79 -60.96 -13.64
CA GLN A 131 -6.79 -62.11 -12.72
C GLN A 131 -8.22 -62.48 -12.32
N ALA A 132 -9.02 -61.51 -11.86
CA ALA A 132 -10.42 -61.71 -11.48
C ALA A 132 -11.26 -62.24 -12.66
N LYS A 133 -11.11 -61.68 -13.86
CA LYS A 133 -11.77 -62.18 -15.08
C LYS A 133 -11.39 -63.63 -15.38
N LYS A 134 -10.11 -64.02 -15.23
CA LYS A 134 -9.65 -65.41 -15.44
C LYS A 134 -10.27 -66.36 -14.41
N VAL A 135 -10.28 -65.99 -13.13
CA VAL A 135 -10.86 -66.82 -12.06
C VAL A 135 -12.36 -66.98 -12.26
N CYS A 136 -13.08 -65.88 -12.56
CA CYS A 136 -14.51 -65.92 -12.84
C CYS A 136 -14.83 -66.80 -14.05
N ARG A 137 -14.08 -66.65 -15.17
CA ARG A 137 -14.25 -67.51 -16.35
C ARG A 137 -14.02 -68.99 -16.05
N LYS A 138 -12.98 -69.35 -15.26
CA LYS A 138 -12.70 -70.74 -14.87
C LYS A 138 -13.78 -71.34 -13.97
N LYS A 139 -14.39 -70.54 -13.07
CA LYS A 139 -15.52 -71.01 -12.24
C LYS A 139 -16.79 -71.16 -13.07
N LEU A 140 -17.10 -70.18 -13.92
CA LEU A 140 -18.25 -70.21 -14.82
C LEU A 140 -18.18 -71.35 -15.85
N SER A 141 -17.01 -71.65 -16.42
CA SER A 141 -16.84 -72.74 -17.39
C SER A 141 -17.04 -74.13 -16.79
N LYS A 142 -16.91 -74.28 -15.46
CA LYS A 142 -17.19 -75.52 -14.74
C LYS A 142 -18.67 -75.66 -14.35
N THR A 143 -19.47 -74.60 -14.50
CA THR A 143 -20.88 -74.60 -14.15
C THR A 143 -21.69 -74.86 -15.42
N ARG A 144 -22.40 -75.99 -15.51
CA ARG A 144 -23.12 -76.46 -16.71
C ARG A 144 -24.19 -75.51 -17.28
N VAL A 145 -24.54 -74.42 -16.59
CA VAL A 145 -25.75 -73.61 -16.86
C VAL A 145 -25.50 -72.36 -17.70
N VAL A 146 -24.25 -71.92 -17.94
CA VAL A 146 -24.04 -70.60 -18.57
C VAL A 146 -23.64 -70.74 -20.03
N ASN A 147 -24.58 -71.19 -20.86
CA ASN A 147 -24.47 -71.02 -22.31
C ASN A 147 -25.30 -69.81 -22.76
N THR A 148 -24.59 -68.88 -23.41
CA THR A 148 -25.04 -67.84 -24.35
C THR A 148 -25.51 -66.45 -23.87
N LYS A 149 -26.18 -66.26 -22.71
CA LYS A 149 -26.67 -64.90 -22.32
C LYS A 149 -25.69 -64.09 -21.46
N LEU A 150 -25.13 -64.68 -20.40
CA LEU A 150 -24.25 -63.99 -19.44
C LEU A 150 -22.83 -63.68 -19.99
N MET A 151 -22.37 -64.47 -20.96
CA MET A 151 -21.10 -64.20 -21.65
C MET A 151 -21.19 -63.04 -22.65
N LYS A 152 -22.38 -62.70 -23.15
CA LYS A 152 -22.59 -61.55 -24.04
C LYS A 152 -22.55 -60.22 -23.27
N THR A 153 -23.08 -60.19 -22.04
CA THR A 153 -23.03 -59.01 -21.17
C THR A 153 -21.64 -58.73 -20.58
N LEU A 154 -20.80 -59.76 -20.37
CA LEU A 154 -19.41 -59.58 -19.94
C LEU A 154 -18.44 -59.09 -21.05
N LYS A 155 -18.93 -58.98 -22.30
CA LYS A 155 -18.21 -58.45 -23.47
C LYS A 155 -18.53 -56.97 -23.76
N VAL A 156 -18.87 -56.19 -22.73
CA VAL A 156 -18.96 -54.72 -22.84
C VAL A 156 -17.89 -54.09 -21.96
N VAL A 157 -16.67 -54.05 -22.51
CA VAL A 157 -15.78 -52.88 -22.67
C VAL A 157 -14.95 -53.16 -23.91
#